data_AF-A0A2G6VXZ0-F1
#
_entry.id   AF-A0A2G6VXZ0-F1
#
_cell.length_a   1.000
_cell.length_b   1.000
_cell.length_c   1.000
_cell.angle_alpha   90.00
_cell.angle_beta   90.00
_cell.angle_gamma   90.00
#
_symmetry.space_group_name_H-M   'P 1'
#
loop_
_entity.id
_entity.type
_entity.pdbx_description
1 polymer ?
#
loop_
_entity_poly.entity_id
_entity_poly.type
_entity_poly.pdbx_seq_one_letter_code
_entity_poly.pdbx_strand_id
1 'polypeptide(L)'
;MANHQKDFLFVLIKSLSKSEKRQFKIFASRLETSSNTKFIELFNILDKSEVYDEKLILKSGIIKKVQLSNLKSYLYKQILVSIRLNIPSQNIRYQLREQIDFAAILYNKGLYKQSLKILDKTKILALENDEKLMAYEIVEFEKLIESQYITRSIQGRADELVIQAKELNYRNTISSKLSNLSLQLYGIMLKTGYVKSDEEYTYIDDYFNKHISKFDDKKFGFREKYWFYNAYLWRSFLVQDFLSCYKYSLKWVTLFYDNPNMIYLNPVFFLKGNHYLLESLYMLKYKSKFKKYLSLLENTIKDPRFPVNDNIASLSFLYVYNNKLNYHILEGTFAESEYLIPEVLNKLKLHTDHLDEHHEMLFYYKFASIYFGNEKYAECIFYLEKIINNKNLSMREDLMCFARILCLIAHYELGKDYYLENQLKNTYKFLIKMNDLHEVQKEIIRFLKNLNSIYPTDIKKEFIKMRARFIELEKNTYEKRAFLYLDIISWLESKIENRKISDIIKEKAKLINR
;
A
#
# COMPACT_ATOMS: atom_id res chain seq x y z
N MET A 1 -3.57 17.61 15.56
CA MET A 1 -3.90 16.85 16.79
C MET A 1 -2.61 16.21 17.29
N ALA A 2 -2.35 16.28 18.60
CA ALA A 2 -1.07 15.86 19.16
C ALA A 2 -0.85 14.35 18.99
N ASN A 3 0.38 13.97 18.61
CA ASN A 3 0.89 12.61 18.57
C ASN A 3 0.59 11.89 19.89
N HIS A 4 -0.49 11.11 19.94
CA HIS A 4 -0.53 9.97 20.84
C HIS A 4 0.48 8.97 20.27
N GLN A 5 1.71 9.03 20.76
CA GLN A 5 2.62 7.90 20.68
C GLN A 5 1.94 6.79 21.51
N LYS A 6 1.10 5.98 20.85
CA LYS A 6 0.31 4.95 21.50
C LYS A 6 1.29 3.97 22.14
N ASP A 7 1.11 3.68 23.43
CA ASP A 7 1.91 2.68 24.13
C ASP A 7 1.81 1.34 23.40
N PHE A 8 2.96 0.77 23.01
CA PHE A 8 2.99 -0.42 22.14
C PHE A 8 2.30 -1.64 22.76
N LEU A 9 2.35 -1.78 24.08
CA LEU A 9 1.65 -2.85 24.77
C LEU A 9 0.14 -2.63 24.72
N PHE A 10 -0.32 -1.40 24.94
CA PHE A 10 -1.74 -1.06 24.82
C PHE A 10 -2.27 -1.37 23.42
N VAL A 11 -1.54 -0.99 22.36
CA VAL A 11 -1.91 -1.29 20.97
C VAL A 11 -2.03 -2.81 20.76
N LEU A 12 -1.05 -3.59 21.20
CA LEU A 12 -1.07 -5.05 21.08
C LEU A 12 -2.27 -5.67 21.82
N ILE A 13 -2.57 -5.22 23.05
CA ILE A 13 -3.73 -5.74 23.81
C ILE A 13 -5.04 -5.42 23.10
N LYS A 14 -5.15 -4.25 22.47
CA LYS A 14 -6.34 -3.83 21.73
C LYS A 14 -6.53 -4.54 20.40
N SER A 15 -5.45 -4.99 19.75
CA SER A 15 -5.55 -5.82 18.54
C SER A 15 -5.98 -7.26 18.81
N LEU A 16 -5.91 -7.76 20.05
CA LEU A 16 -6.32 -9.13 20.36
C LEU A 16 -7.84 -9.33 20.18
N SER A 17 -8.21 -10.40 19.49
CA SER A 17 -9.58 -10.91 19.44
C SER A 17 -10.07 -11.39 20.81
N LYS A 18 -11.39 -11.50 20.99
CA LYS A 18 -11.98 -12.06 22.23
C LYS A 18 -11.44 -13.47 22.53
N SER A 19 -11.22 -14.29 21.50
CA SER A 19 -10.62 -15.62 21.61
C SER A 19 -9.16 -15.55 22.08
N GLU A 20 -8.33 -14.70 21.50
CA GLU A 20 -6.92 -14.56 21.90
C GLU A 20 -6.78 -14.01 23.32
N LYS A 21 -7.63 -13.05 23.72
CA LYS A 21 -7.67 -12.55 25.10
C LYS A 21 -8.01 -13.66 26.10
N ARG A 22 -8.97 -14.53 25.75
CA ARG A 22 -9.33 -15.68 26.58
C ARG A 22 -8.18 -16.69 26.65
N GLN A 23 -7.56 -17.02 25.52
CA GLN A 23 -6.42 -17.93 25.46
C GLN A 23 -5.23 -17.41 26.26
N PHE A 24 -4.94 -16.10 26.18
CA PHE A 24 -3.91 -15.46 26.99
C PHE A 24 -4.19 -15.58 28.48
N LYS A 25 -5.43 -15.35 28.94
CA LYS A 25 -5.79 -15.53 30.35
C LYS A 25 -5.59 -16.97 30.83
N ILE A 26 -5.94 -17.96 30.00
CA ILE A 26 -5.70 -19.38 30.31
C ILE A 26 -4.19 -19.67 30.36
N PHE A 27 -3.44 -19.21 29.37
CA PHE A 27 -1.97 -19.35 29.34
C PHE A 27 -1.33 -18.74 30.58
N ALA A 28 -1.73 -17.52 30.95
CA ALA A 28 -1.20 -16.80 32.10
C ALA A 28 -1.54 -17.50 33.43
N SER A 29 -2.70 -18.14 33.54
CA SER A 29 -3.10 -18.89 34.75
C SER A 29 -2.24 -20.13 35.04
N ARG A 30 -1.52 -20.65 34.04
CA ARG A 30 -0.64 -21.83 34.16
C ARG A 30 0.78 -21.50 34.56
N LEU A 31 1.15 -20.23 34.53
CA LEU A 31 2.45 -19.79 35.04
C LEU A 31 2.31 -19.75 36.58
N GLU A 32 3.10 -20.50 37.33
CA GLU A 32 2.99 -20.64 38.79
C GLU A 32 3.97 -19.73 39.56
N THR A 33 3.76 -18.41 39.57
CA THR A 33 4.58 -17.46 40.34
C THR A 33 3.78 -16.25 40.86
N SER A 34 4.15 -15.72 42.04
CA SER A 34 3.51 -14.56 42.69
C SER A 34 3.63 -13.25 41.88
N SER A 35 4.55 -13.18 40.92
CA SER A 35 4.65 -12.11 39.91
C SER A 35 3.49 -12.12 38.91
N ASN A 36 2.71 -13.20 38.84
CA ASN A 36 1.73 -13.42 37.77
C ASN A 36 0.43 -12.66 37.98
N THR A 37 0.04 -12.47 39.24
CA THR A 37 -1.12 -11.63 39.59
C THR A 37 -0.94 -10.21 39.08
N LYS A 38 0.25 -9.63 39.23
CA LYS A 38 0.55 -8.24 38.83
C LYS A 38 0.48 -8.01 37.33
N PHE A 39 1.00 -8.92 36.49
CA PHE A 39 0.92 -8.72 35.04
C PHE A 39 -0.47 -9.05 34.47
N ILE A 40 -1.19 -10.02 35.05
CA ILE A 40 -2.58 -10.32 34.65
C ILE A 40 -3.47 -9.13 34.98
N GLU A 41 -3.23 -8.48 36.11
CA GLU A 41 -3.95 -7.27 36.47
C GLU A 41 -3.63 -6.11 35.53
N LEU A 42 -2.34 -5.89 35.21
CA LEU A 42 -1.96 -4.90 34.18
C LEU A 42 -2.69 -5.16 32.86
N PHE A 43 -2.75 -6.42 32.42
CA PHE A 43 -3.50 -6.80 31.23
C PHE A 43 -4.98 -6.43 31.34
N ASN A 44 -5.63 -6.76 32.46
CA ASN A 44 -7.05 -6.47 32.67
C ASN A 44 -7.35 -4.97 32.73
N ILE A 45 -6.47 -4.16 33.33
CA ILE A 45 -6.59 -2.69 33.35
C ILE A 45 -6.53 -2.17 31.92
N LEU A 46 -5.48 -2.54 31.16
CA LEU A 46 -5.28 -2.07 29.79
C LEU A 46 -6.35 -2.58 28.82
N ASP A 47 -6.84 -3.80 28.99
CA ASP A 47 -7.92 -4.37 28.20
C ASP A 47 -9.24 -3.61 28.38
N LYS A 48 -9.54 -3.15 29.61
CA LYS A 48 -10.75 -2.37 29.92
C LYS A 48 -10.65 -0.89 29.55
N SER A 49 -9.45 -0.30 29.55
CA SER A 49 -9.27 1.13 29.28
C SER A 49 -9.53 1.49 27.82
N GLU A 50 -10.26 2.57 27.54
CA GLU A 50 -10.46 3.05 26.14
C GLU A 50 -9.21 3.73 25.58
N VAL A 51 -8.47 4.43 26.45
CA VAL A 51 -7.23 5.15 26.10
C VAL A 51 -6.13 4.74 27.09
N TYR A 52 -4.89 4.72 26.63
CA TYR A 52 -3.74 4.49 27.50
C TYR A 52 -3.59 5.66 28.50
N ASP A 53 -3.68 5.36 29.79
CA ASP A 53 -3.40 6.30 30.89
C ASP A 53 -2.60 5.60 32.00
N GLU A 54 -1.34 6.03 32.17
CA GLU A 54 -0.45 5.51 33.20
C GLU A 54 -0.98 5.78 34.63
N LYS A 55 -1.70 6.89 34.83
CA LYS A 55 -2.24 7.24 36.16
C LYS A 55 -3.28 6.23 36.61
N LEU A 56 -4.10 5.69 35.70
CA LEU A 56 -5.07 4.63 36.01
C LEU A 56 -4.37 3.35 36.47
N ILE A 57 -3.23 3.00 35.85
CA ILE A 57 -2.45 1.82 36.22
C ILE A 57 -1.89 1.98 37.64
N LEU A 58 -1.32 3.15 37.96
CA LEU A 58 -0.72 3.41 39.27
C LEU A 58 -1.78 3.53 40.38
N LYS A 59 -2.99 4.00 40.06
CA LYS A 59 -4.13 4.07 41.01
C LYS A 59 -4.59 2.69 41.50
N SER A 60 -4.29 1.60 40.79
CA SER A 60 -4.60 0.23 41.26
C SER A 60 -3.89 -0.13 42.58
N GLY A 61 -2.82 0.58 42.95
CA GLY A 61 -2.04 0.34 44.17
C GLY A 61 -1.17 -0.92 44.13
N ILE A 62 -1.41 -1.83 43.19
CA ILE A 62 -0.73 -3.13 43.10
C ILE A 62 0.57 -3.05 42.29
N ILE A 63 0.65 -2.10 41.36
CA ILE A 63 1.79 -1.87 40.47
C ILE A 63 2.52 -0.59 40.88
N LYS A 64 3.77 -0.71 41.37
CA LYS A 64 4.63 0.44 41.66
C LYS A 64 5.21 1.02 40.37
N LYS A 65 5.39 2.35 40.31
CA LYS A 65 5.96 3.05 39.14
C LYS A 65 7.30 2.47 38.67
N VAL A 66 8.18 2.11 39.61
CA VAL A 66 9.49 1.50 39.32
C VAL A 66 9.37 0.14 38.62
N GLN A 67 8.28 -0.60 38.85
CA GLN A 67 8.05 -1.92 38.28
C GLN A 67 7.34 -1.88 36.93
N LEU A 68 6.71 -0.75 36.58
CA LEU A 68 5.80 -0.66 35.44
C LEU A 68 6.50 -0.96 34.11
N SER A 69 7.69 -0.38 33.86
CA SER A 69 8.43 -0.60 32.61
C SER A 69 8.78 -2.08 32.38
N ASN A 70 9.25 -2.76 33.45
CA ASN A 70 9.60 -4.18 33.40
C ASN A 70 8.36 -5.05 33.24
N LEU A 71 7.27 -4.74 33.95
CA LEU A 71 6.00 -5.46 33.83
C LEU A 71 5.40 -5.32 32.43
N LYS A 72 5.47 -4.14 31.82
CA LYS A 72 5.03 -3.93 30.44
C LYS A 72 5.82 -4.79 29.45
N SER A 73 7.15 -4.73 29.53
CA SER A 73 8.04 -5.51 28.67
C SER A 73 7.80 -7.02 28.82
N TYR A 74 7.62 -7.48 30.06
CA TYR A 74 7.31 -8.88 30.34
C TYR A 74 5.94 -9.28 29.79
N LEU A 75 4.89 -8.50 30.07
CA LEU A 75 3.54 -8.76 29.59
C LEU A 75 3.48 -8.80 28.05
N TYR A 76 4.14 -7.84 27.39
CA TYR A 76 4.26 -7.81 25.94
C TYR A 76 4.84 -9.12 25.40
N LYS A 77 5.96 -9.59 25.97
CA LYS A 77 6.59 -10.87 25.60
C LYS A 77 5.66 -12.06 25.83
N GLN A 78 4.98 -12.12 26.98
CA GLN A 78 4.08 -13.24 27.29
C GLN A 78 2.85 -13.30 26.38
N ILE A 79 2.31 -12.14 25.99
CA ILE A 79 1.23 -12.07 25.00
C ILE A 79 1.71 -12.68 23.68
N LEU A 80 2.89 -12.27 23.18
CA LEU A 80 3.43 -12.81 21.92
C LEU A 80 3.68 -14.33 22.00
N VAL A 81 4.21 -14.84 23.12
CA VAL A 81 4.38 -16.29 23.33
C VAL A 81 3.03 -17.01 23.31
N SER A 82 2.03 -16.46 24.01
CA SER A 82 0.69 -17.05 24.04
C SER A 82 0.04 -17.08 22.66
N ILE A 83 0.14 -16.00 21.89
CA ILE A 83 -0.34 -15.97 20.50
C ILE A 83 0.37 -17.06 19.71
N ARG A 84 1.72 -17.10 19.75
CA ARG A 84 2.53 -18.08 19.00
C ARG A 84 2.09 -19.52 19.23
N LEU A 85 1.79 -19.88 20.49
CA LEU A 85 1.34 -21.23 20.87
C LEU A 85 -0.07 -21.57 20.36
N ASN A 86 -0.88 -20.57 20.00
CA ASN A 86 -2.24 -20.72 19.52
C ASN A 86 -2.39 -20.33 18.04
N ILE A 87 -1.30 -20.09 17.31
CA ILE A 87 -1.36 -19.83 15.88
C ILE A 87 -1.95 -21.07 15.20
N PRO A 88 -3.00 -20.92 14.38
CA PRO A 88 -3.57 -22.04 13.66
C PRO A 88 -2.49 -22.76 12.86
N SER A 89 -2.52 -24.10 12.87
CA SER A 89 -1.59 -24.93 12.11
C SER A 89 -1.60 -24.64 10.60
N GLN A 90 -2.49 -23.81 10.09
CA GLN A 90 -2.64 -23.52 8.66
C GLN A 90 -1.56 -22.60 8.07
N ASN A 91 -0.77 -21.89 8.89
CA ASN A 91 0.27 -21.02 8.35
C ASN A 91 1.58 -21.79 8.11
N ILE A 92 1.84 -22.09 6.83
CA ILE A 92 2.98 -22.87 6.38
C ILE A 92 4.33 -22.32 6.86
N ARG A 93 4.51 -20.99 6.94
CA ARG A 93 5.79 -20.40 7.38
C ARG A 93 6.07 -20.68 8.87
N TYR A 94 5.03 -20.74 9.70
CA TYR A 94 5.18 -21.12 11.10
C TYR A 94 5.47 -22.61 11.23
N GLN A 95 4.79 -23.45 10.44
CA GLN A 95 5.08 -24.88 10.40
C GLN A 95 6.54 -25.15 10.00
N LEU A 96 7.02 -24.50 8.93
CA LEU A 96 8.41 -24.67 8.46
C LEU A 96 9.42 -24.29 9.54
N ARG A 97 9.23 -23.14 10.21
CA ARG A 97 10.10 -22.70 11.31
C ARG A 97 10.08 -23.67 12.49
N GLU A 98 8.89 -24.13 12.87
CA GLU A 98 8.73 -25.11 13.96
C GLU A 98 9.46 -26.42 13.65
N GLN A 99 9.37 -26.92 12.41
CA GLN A 99 10.10 -28.13 12.02
C GLN A 99 11.61 -27.93 12.02
N ILE A 100 12.11 -26.75 11.60
CA ILE A 100 13.53 -26.39 11.71
C ILE A 100 13.96 -26.38 13.19
N ASP A 101 13.15 -25.81 14.09
CA ASP A 101 13.40 -25.81 15.53
C ASP A 101 13.43 -27.25 16.11
N PHE A 102 12.51 -28.12 15.69
CA PHE A 102 12.52 -29.54 16.09
C PHE A 102 13.76 -30.27 15.60
N ALA A 103 14.18 -30.04 14.36
CA ALA A 103 15.42 -30.57 13.83
C ALA A 103 16.64 -30.09 14.65
N ALA A 104 16.66 -28.83 15.08
CA ALA A 104 17.68 -28.26 15.94
C ALA A 104 17.71 -28.90 17.34
N ILE A 105 16.55 -29.13 17.95
CA ILE A 105 16.45 -29.81 19.24
C ILE A 105 17.00 -31.25 19.15
N LEU A 106 16.64 -32.00 18.12
CA LEU A 106 17.12 -33.36 17.90
C LEU A 106 18.63 -33.39 17.66
N TYR A 107 19.13 -32.46 16.85
CA TYR A 107 20.56 -32.29 16.61
C TYR A 107 21.33 -32.04 17.92
N ASN A 108 20.86 -31.11 18.75
CA ASN A 108 21.47 -30.81 20.05
C ASN A 108 21.44 -31.98 21.04
N LYS A 109 20.53 -32.95 20.82
CA LYS A 109 20.46 -34.21 21.58
C LYS A 109 21.31 -35.34 20.96
N GLY A 110 22.05 -35.08 19.89
CA GLY A 110 22.84 -36.08 19.17
C GLY A 110 22.02 -37.03 18.28
N LEU A 111 20.73 -36.73 18.05
CA LEU A 111 19.80 -37.58 17.28
C LEU A 111 19.84 -37.22 15.78
N TYR A 112 21.01 -37.28 15.16
CA TYR A 112 21.26 -36.76 13.80
C TYR A 112 20.35 -37.33 12.71
N LYS A 113 20.15 -38.66 12.69
CA LYS A 113 19.26 -39.31 11.70
C LYS A 113 17.81 -38.84 11.79
N GLN A 114 17.34 -38.55 13.01
CA GLN A 114 15.98 -38.04 13.23
C GLN A 114 15.87 -36.58 12.78
N SER A 115 16.90 -35.78 13.08
CA SER A 115 17.02 -34.39 12.61
C SER A 115 16.99 -34.33 11.07
N LEU A 116 17.84 -35.09 10.39
CA LEU A 116 17.88 -35.15 8.92
C LEU A 116 16.54 -35.55 8.31
N LYS A 117 15.83 -36.53 8.90
CA LYS A 117 14.50 -36.94 8.43
C LYS A 117 13.46 -35.82 8.50
N ILE A 118 13.55 -34.94 9.51
CA ILE A 118 12.69 -33.75 9.60
C ILE A 118 13.11 -32.74 8.54
N LEU A 119 14.41 -32.47 8.40
CA LEU A 119 14.96 -31.52 7.44
C LEU A 119 14.58 -31.89 5.99
N ASP A 120 14.73 -33.15 5.57
CA ASP A 120 14.38 -33.60 4.22
C ASP A 120 12.90 -33.31 3.88
N LYS A 121 11.97 -33.65 4.80
CA LYS A 121 10.54 -33.39 4.61
C LYS A 121 10.23 -31.88 4.59
N THR A 122 10.85 -31.14 5.49
CA THR A 122 10.65 -29.68 5.61
C THR A 122 11.18 -28.95 4.39
N LYS A 123 12.29 -29.41 3.80
CA LYS A 123 12.88 -28.88 2.57
C LYS A 123 11.91 -29.01 1.39
N ILE A 124 11.32 -30.20 1.20
CA ILE A 124 10.33 -30.44 0.13
C ILE A 124 9.17 -29.45 0.28
N LEU A 125 8.62 -29.36 1.50
CA LEU A 125 7.50 -28.48 1.78
C LEU A 125 7.85 -26.99 1.56
N ALA A 126 9.06 -26.56 1.91
CA ALA A 126 9.55 -25.21 1.66
C ALA A 126 9.66 -24.92 0.15
N LEU A 127 10.18 -25.87 -0.63
CA LEU A 127 10.32 -25.73 -2.09
C LEU A 127 8.96 -25.68 -2.80
N GLU A 128 8.00 -26.52 -2.41
CA GLU A 128 6.62 -26.53 -2.93
C GLU A 128 5.89 -25.20 -2.70
N ASN A 129 6.25 -24.48 -1.63
CA ASN A 129 5.66 -23.18 -1.27
C ASN A 129 6.54 -21.96 -1.67
N ASP A 130 7.56 -22.16 -2.51
CA ASP A 130 8.50 -21.12 -2.97
C ASP A 130 9.25 -20.38 -1.82
N GLU A 131 9.37 -21.00 -0.64
CA GLU A 131 10.09 -20.50 0.54
C GLU A 131 11.59 -20.82 0.48
N LYS A 132 12.25 -20.36 -0.59
CA LYS A 132 13.66 -20.67 -0.91
C LYS A 132 14.67 -20.23 0.15
N LEU A 133 14.34 -19.20 0.94
CA LEU A 133 15.22 -18.76 2.03
C LEU A 133 15.26 -19.80 3.15
N MET A 134 14.11 -20.36 3.53
CA MET A 134 14.03 -21.44 4.50
C MET A 134 14.60 -22.74 3.93
N ALA A 135 14.33 -23.03 2.64
CA ALA A 135 14.95 -24.17 1.98
C ALA A 135 16.50 -24.08 2.00
N TYR A 136 17.06 -22.90 1.79
CA TYR A 136 18.50 -22.67 1.87
C TYR A 136 19.03 -22.88 3.30
N GLU A 137 18.35 -22.34 4.31
CA GLU A 137 18.69 -22.57 5.72
C GLU A 137 18.68 -24.07 6.08
N ILE A 138 17.69 -24.81 5.60
CA ILE A 138 17.60 -26.27 5.79
C ILE A 138 18.78 -26.98 5.15
N VAL A 139 19.15 -26.65 3.91
CA VAL A 139 20.30 -27.26 3.22
C VAL A 139 21.63 -26.93 3.94
N GLU A 140 21.80 -25.71 4.44
CA GLU A 140 22.97 -25.36 5.24
C GLU A 140 23.02 -26.14 6.56
N PHE A 141 21.86 -26.40 7.16
CA PHE A 141 21.78 -27.23 8.35
C PHE A 141 22.10 -28.72 8.04
N GLU A 142 21.60 -29.26 6.94
CA GLU A 142 21.98 -30.61 6.47
C GLU A 142 23.50 -30.72 6.26
N LYS A 143 24.12 -29.73 5.58
CA LYS A 143 25.58 -29.67 5.40
C LYS A 143 26.34 -29.68 6.72
N LEU A 144 25.84 -28.96 7.72
CA LEU A 144 26.45 -28.91 9.05
C LEU A 144 26.45 -30.31 9.69
N ILE A 145 25.32 -31.03 9.62
CA ILE A 145 25.22 -32.40 10.14
C ILE A 145 26.16 -33.34 9.39
N GLU A 146 26.16 -33.30 8.05
CA GLU A 146 27.01 -34.17 7.21
C GLU A 146 28.52 -33.92 7.43
N SER A 147 28.91 -32.68 7.72
CA SER A 147 30.32 -32.34 7.97
C SER A 147 30.86 -32.87 9.30
N GLN A 148 29.98 -33.13 10.27
CA GLN A 148 30.36 -33.49 11.65
C GLN A 148 30.06 -34.95 11.97
N TYR A 149 29.22 -35.61 11.19
CA TYR A 149 28.80 -36.98 11.44
C TYR A 149 28.91 -37.79 10.15
N ILE A 150 29.60 -38.93 10.21
CA ILE A 150 29.59 -39.91 9.12
C ILE A 150 28.19 -40.52 9.10
N THR A 151 27.27 -39.87 8.41
CA THR A 151 26.03 -40.51 8.02
C THR A 151 26.47 -41.62 7.05
N ARG A 152 26.15 -42.89 7.36
CA ARG A 152 26.47 -44.01 6.46
C ARG A 152 25.68 -43.95 5.13
N SER A 153 25.05 -42.81 4.85
CA SER A 153 24.25 -42.54 3.67
C SER A 153 25.11 -41.96 2.54
N ILE A 154 25.39 -42.84 1.58
CA ILE A 154 25.41 -42.57 0.14
C ILE A 154 26.54 -41.65 -0.35
N GLN A 155 27.52 -42.26 -1.01
CA GLN A 155 28.49 -41.61 -1.90
C GLN A 155 27.80 -40.52 -2.74
N GLY A 156 28.21 -39.25 -2.61
CA GLY A 156 27.69 -38.13 -3.41
C GLY A 156 26.66 -37.21 -2.73
N ARG A 157 26.19 -37.49 -1.50
CA ARG A 157 25.28 -36.57 -0.79
C ARG A 157 25.88 -35.19 -0.53
N ALA A 158 27.16 -35.12 -0.18
CA ALA A 158 27.87 -33.85 0.00
C ALA A 158 27.85 -33.00 -1.29
N ASP A 159 28.10 -33.62 -2.45
CA ASP A 159 28.06 -32.93 -3.74
C ASP A 159 26.65 -32.44 -4.08
N GLU A 160 25.63 -33.26 -3.81
CA GLU A 160 24.21 -32.90 -3.98
C GLU A 160 23.85 -31.66 -3.16
N LEU A 161 24.21 -31.63 -1.87
CA LEU A 161 23.95 -30.49 -0.98
C LEU A 161 24.69 -29.23 -1.43
N VAL A 162 25.92 -29.35 -1.93
CA VAL A 162 26.69 -28.23 -2.48
C VAL A 162 25.99 -27.64 -3.72
N ILE A 163 25.45 -28.48 -4.60
CA ILE A 163 24.71 -28.03 -5.78
C ILE A 163 23.40 -27.33 -5.35
N GLN A 164 22.62 -27.94 -4.45
CA GLN A 164 21.39 -27.35 -3.93
C GLN A 164 21.63 -26.00 -3.27
N ALA A 165 22.66 -25.89 -2.43
CA ALA A 165 23.03 -24.64 -1.76
C ALA A 165 23.39 -23.54 -2.78
N LYS A 166 24.19 -23.88 -3.80
CA LYS A 166 24.56 -22.92 -4.86
C LYS A 166 23.35 -22.42 -5.63
N GLU A 167 22.43 -23.31 -6.02
CA GLU A 167 21.22 -22.94 -6.76
C GLU A 167 20.29 -22.05 -5.92
N LEU A 168 20.01 -22.45 -4.68
CA LEU A 168 19.14 -21.69 -3.77
C LEU A 168 19.74 -20.33 -3.44
N ASN A 169 21.06 -20.26 -3.19
CA ASN A 169 21.74 -19.00 -2.95
C ASN A 169 21.68 -18.06 -4.16
N TYR A 170 21.86 -18.58 -5.38
CA TYR A 170 21.72 -17.81 -6.61
C TYR A 170 20.30 -17.21 -6.74
N ARG A 171 19.26 -18.02 -6.53
CA ARG A 171 17.86 -17.58 -6.59
C ARG A 171 17.52 -16.54 -5.52
N ASN A 172 17.95 -16.76 -4.28
CA ASN A 172 17.79 -15.81 -3.18
C ASN A 172 18.52 -14.49 -3.47
N THR A 173 19.72 -14.55 -4.05
CA THR A 173 20.48 -13.36 -4.46
C THR A 173 19.73 -12.54 -5.52
N ILE A 174 19.15 -13.20 -6.53
CA ILE A 174 18.34 -12.53 -7.55
C ILE A 174 17.10 -11.89 -6.91
N SER A 175 16.36 -12.65 -6.11
CA SER A 175 15.16 -12.13 -5.44
C SER A 175 15.48 -10.91 -4.58
N SER A 176 16.61 -10.94 -3.85
CA SER A 176 17.07 -9.83 -3.01
C SER A 176 17.43 -8.59 -3.85
N LYS A 177 18.19 -8.77 -4.94
CA LYS A 177 18.54 -7.66 -5.84
C LYS A 177 17.30 -7.01 -6.44
N LEU A 178 16.34 -7.80 -6.92
CA LEU A 178 15.09 -7.29 -7.49
C LEU A 178 14.20 -6.62 -6.44
N SER A 179 14.09 -7.18 -5.24
CA SER A 179 13.30 -6.56 -4.16
C SER A 179 13.91 -5.24 -3.70
N ASN A 180 15.25 -5.14 -3.65
CA ASN A 180 15.94 -3.91 -3.28
C ASN A 180 15.72 -2.83 -4.34
N LEU A 181 15.87 -3.18 -5.63
CA LEU A 181 15.59 -2.27 -6.73
C LEU A 181 14.15 -1.76 -6.69
N SER A 182 13.18 -2.67 -6.54
CA SER A 182 11.76 -2.33 -6.40
C SER A 182 11.52 -1.36 -5.24
N LEU A 183 12.09 -1.63 -4.06
CA LEU A 183 11.94 -0.77 -2.88
C LEU A 183 12.55 0.61 -3.09
N GLN A 184 13.70 0.69 -3.76
CA GLN A 184 14.38 1.95 -4.07
C GLN A 184 13.55 2.80 -5.05
N LEU A 185 13.03 2.20 -6.12
CA LEU A 185 12.16 2.88 -7.08
C LEU A 185 10.85 3.34 -6.42
N TYR A 186 10.26 2.50 -5.57
CA TYR A 186 9.08 2.89 -4.78
C TYR A 186 9.38 4.07 -3.84
N GLY A 187 10.54 4.05 -3.17
CA GLY A 187 10.98 5.14 -2.31
C GLY A 187 11.12 6.46 -3.07
N ILE A 188 11.64 6.42 -4.30
CA ILE A 188 11.72 7.60 -5.19
C ILE A 188 10.29 8.08 -5.52
N MET A 189 9.41 7.16 -5.94
CA MET A 189 8.02 7.48 -6.27
C MET A 189 7.27 8.18 -5.12
N LEU A 190 7.50 7.76 -3.88
CA LEU A 190 6.89 8.40 -2.70
C LEU A 190 7.46 9.80 -2.41
N LYS A 191 8.74 10.02 -2.72
CA LYS A 191 9.44 11.27 -2.43
C LYS A 191 9.18 12.33 -3.49
N THR A 192 9.39 12.00 -4.76
CA THR A 192 9.38 12.98 -5.86
C THR A 192 8.15 12.86 -6.76
N GLY A 193 7.44 11.72 -6.71
CA GLY A 193 6.38 11.40 -7.65
C GLY A 193 6.94 11.02 -9.03
N TYR A 194 6.19 11.37 -10.08
CA TYR A 194 6.58 11.15 -11.48
C TYR A 194 7.78 12.00 -11.89
N VAL A 195 8.58 11.51 -12.84
CA VAL A 195 9.70 12.27 -13.41
C VAL A 195 9.23 13.57 -14.05
N LYS A 196 10.01 14.63 -13.86
CA LYS A 196 9.66 16.01 -14.24
C LYS A 196 10.57 16.59 -15.33
N SER A 197 11.67 15.91 -15.68
CA SER A 197 12.63 16.34 -16.68
C SER A 197 13.37 15.16 -17.33
N ASP A 198 14.11 15.45 -18.41
CA ASP A 198 14.94 14.46 -19.12
C ASP A 198 16.09 13.93 -18.25
N GLU A 199 16.64 14.78 -17.36
CA GLU A 199 17.70 14.38 -16.43
C GLU A 199 17.17 13.36 -15.41
N GLU A 200 15.98 13.61 -14.84
CA GLU A 200 15.34 12.67 -13.93
C GLU A 200 14.98 11.36 -14.64
N TYR A 201 14.43 11.43 -15.87
CA TYR A 201 14.14 10.25 -16.68
C TYR A 201 15.39 9.40 -16.91
N THR A 202 16.48 10.02 -17.37
CA THR A 202 17.74 9.34 -17.68
C THR A 202 18.33 8.69 -16.43
N TYR A 203 18.32 9.40 -15.30
CA TYR A 203 18.77 8.86 -14.02
C TYR A 203 18.02 7.59 -13.62
N ILE A 204 16.68 7.61 -13.69
CA ILE A 204 15.85 6.45 -13.34
C ILE A 204 16.08 5.30 -14.31
N ASP A 205 16.17 5.58 -15.61
CA ASP A 205 16.32 4.55 -16.63
C ASP A 205 17.69 3.88 -16.57
N ASP A 206 18.77 4.65 -16.46
CA ASP A 206 20.12 4.13 -16.30
C ASP A 206 20.25 3.30 -15.02
N TYR A 207 19.67 3.79 -13.92
CA TYR A 207 19.67 3.07 -12.65
C TYR A 207 18.95 1.73 -12.79
N PHE A 208 17.77 1.71 -13.42
CA PHE A 208 17.00 0.51 -13.65
C PHE A 208 17.76 -0.50 -14.54
N ASN A 209 18.25 -0.04 -15.70
CA ASN A 209 18.92 -0.88 -16.69
C ASN A 209 20.22 -1.48 -16.14
N LYS A 210 20.98 -0.72 -15.34
CA LYS A 210 22.17 -1.20 -14.63
C LYS A 210 21.87 -2.39 -13.72
N HIS A 211 20.71 -2.41 -13.07
CA HIS A 211 20.34 -3.47 -12.12
C HIS A 211 19.65 -4.66 -12.79
N ILE A 212 19.01 -4.49 -13.95
CA ILE A 212 18.24 -5.54 -14.63
C ILE A 212 19.02 -6.30 -15.73
N SER A 213 19.95 -5.63 -16.41
CA SER A 213 20.60 -6.12 -17.65
C SER A 213 21.33 -7.47 -17.58
N LYS A 214 21.55 -8.03 -16.39
CA LYS A 214 22.31 -9.26 -16.17
C LYS A 214 21.47 -10.47 -15.78
N PHE A 215 20.15 -10.34 -15.75
CA PHE A 215 19.28 -11.43 -15.32
C PHE A 215 18.71 -12.24 -16.48
N ASP A 216 18.72 -13.56 -16.31
CA ASP A 216 18.05 -14.52 -17.20
C ASP A 216 16.67 -14.86 -16.62
N ASP A 217 15.64 -14.20 -17.15
CA ASP A 217 14.26 -14.31 -16.67
C ASP A 217 13.65 -15.71 -16.87
N LYS A 218 14.23 -16.53 -17.75
CA LYS A 218 13.81 -17.92 -17.99
C LYS A 218 14.04 -18.82 -16.78
N LYS A 219 14.98 -18.46 -15.91
CA LYS A 219 15.33 -19.23 -14.70
C LYS A 219 14.51 -18.84 -13.47
N PHE A 220 13.58 -17.89 -13.61
CA PHE A 220 12.83 -17.36 -12.47
C PHE A 220 11.71 -18.29 -12.02
N GLY A 221 11.62 -18.51 -10.71
CA GLY A 221 10.43 -19.07 -10.07
C GLY A 221 9.41 -18.00 -9.76
N PHE A 222 8.47 -18.32 -8.86
CA PHE A 222 7.38 -17.42 -8.51
C PHE A 222 7.88 -16.09 -7.94
N ARG A 223 8.70 -16.13 -6.87
CA ARG A 223 9.18 -14.93 -6.18
C ARG A 223 10.09 -14.04 -7.03
N GLU A 224 10.95 -14.62 -7.87
CA GLU A 224 11.80 -13.81 -8.77
C GLU A 224 10.97 -13.13 -9.86
N LYS A 225 10.00 -13.84 -10.47
CA LYS A 225 9.05 -13.24 -11.43
C LYS A 225 8.26 -12.11 -10.78
N TYR A 226 7.75 -12.33 -9.57
CA TYR A 226 7.03 -11.30 -8.81
C TYR A 226 7.86 -10.02 -8.66
N TRP A 227 9.09 -10.12 -8.13
CA TRP A 227 9.92 -8.93 -7.92
C TRP A 227 10.38 -8.28 -9.22
N PHE A 228 10.60 -9.07 -10.26
CA PHE A 228 10.90 -8.58 -11.60
C PHE A 228 9.74 -7.73 -12.15
N TYR A 229 8.52 -8.26 -12.14
CA TYR A 229 7.34 -7.50 -12.59
C TYR A 229 7.10 -6.26 -11.73
N ASN A 230 7.32 -6.36 -10.42
CA ASN A 230 7.18 -5.24 -9.50
C ASN A 230 8.20 -4.12 -9.77
N ALA A 231 9.47 -4.46 -9.99
CA ALA A 231 10.51 -3.47 -10.34
C ALA A 231 10.21 -2.77 -11.67
N TYR A 232 9.83 -3.53 -12.70
CA TYR A 232 9.41 -2.96 -13.98
C TYR A 232 8.19 -2.05 -13.85
N LEU A 233 7.21 -2.44 -13.03
CA LEU A 233 6.03 -1.63 -12.75
C LEU A 233 6.42 -0.28 -12.12
N TRP A 234 7.30 -0.27 -11.11
CA TRP A 234 7.72 0.98 -10.48
C TRP A 234 8.49 1.90 -11.42
N ARG A 235 9.42 1.37 -12.22
CA ARG A 235 10.07 2.14 -13.28
C ARG A 235 9.03 2.73 -14.24
N SER A 236 8.07 1.91 -14.68
CA SER A 236 7.03 2.33 -15.61
C SER A 236 6.14 3.43 -15.04
N PHE A 237 5.80 3.36 -13.75
CA PHE A 237 5.07 4.43 -13.07
C PHE A 237 5.89 5.70 -13.05
N LEU A 238 7.14 5.66 -12.57
CA LEU A 238 8.01 6.84 -12.49
C LEU A 238 8.10 7.59 -13.81
N VAL A 239 8.29 6.86 -14.93
CA VAL A 239 8.42 7.44 -16.27
C VAL A 239 7.08 7.63 -17.02
N GLN A 240 5.95 7.40 -16.36
CA GLN A 240 4.61 7.57 -16.91
C GLN A 240 4.34 6.73 -18.18
N ASP A 241 4.92 5.53 -18.26
CA ASP A 241 4.64 4.52 -19.29
C ASP A 241 3.49 3.61 -18.82
N PHE A 242 2.26 4.13 -18.90
CA PHE A 242 1.07 3.43 -18.41
C PHE A 242 0.75 2.14 -19.18
N LEU A 243 1.22 2.00 -20.43
CA LEU A 243 1.10 0.75 -21.17
C LEU A 243 1.99 -0.32 -20.56
N SER A 244 3.23 0.01 -20.21
CA SER A 244 4.10 -0.89 -19.45
C SER A 244 3.58 -1.14 -18.04
N CYS A 245 3.01 -0.13 -17.36
CA CYS A 245 2.35 -0.34 -16.06
C CYS A 245 1.26 -1.41 -16.18
N TYR A 246 0.38 -1.31 -17.17
CA TYR A 246 -0.65 -2.32 -17.43
C TYR A 246 -0.05 -3.69 -17.75
N LYS A 247 0.96 -3.75 -18.63
CA LYS A 247 1.64 -5.00 -18.99
C LYS A 247 2.19 -5.74 -17.77
N TYR A 248 2.95 -5.05 -16.92
CA TYR A 248 3.64 -5.68 -15.79
C TYR A 248 2.73 -5.92 -14.59
N SER A 249 1.77 -5.04 -14.31
CA SER A 249 0.74 -5.30 -13.31
C SER A 249 -0.17 -6.46 -13.71
N LEU A 250 -0.52 -6.59 -15.00
CA LEU A 250 -1.26 -7.74 -15.50
C LEU A 250 -0.45 -9.04 -15.33
N LYS A 251 0.82 -9.06 -15.75
CA LYS A 251 1.70 -10.22 -15.55
C LYS A 251 1.81 -10.61 -14.07
N TRP A 252 1.91 -9.63 -13.17
CA TRP A 252 1.90 -9.87 -11.73
C TRP A 252 0.58 -10.51 -11.29
N VAL A 253 -0.57 -9.92 -11.62
CA VAL A 253 -1.87 -10.47 -11.22
C VAL A 253 -2.11 -11.86 -11.81
N THR A 254 -1.78 -12.06 -13.09
CA THR A 254 -1.86 -13.37 -13.76
C THR A 254 -0.95 -14.41 -13.08
N LEU A 255 0.27 -14.04 -12.67
CA LEU A 255 1.17 -14.96 -11.94
C LEU A 255 0.51 -15.56 -10.69
N PHE A 256 -0.35 -14.79 -9.99
CA PHE A 256 -1.10 -15.29 -8.84
C PHE A 256 -2.28 -16.17 -9.23
N TYR A 257 -3.04 -15.80 -10.27
CA TYR A 257 -4.16 -16.65 -10.73
C TYR A 257 -3.69 -17.96 -11.37
N ASP A 258 -2.51 -17.96 -12.00
CA ASP A 258 -1.86 -19.18 -12.52
C ASP A 258 -1.31 -20.06 -11.39
N ASN A 259 -1.14 -19.51 -10.17
CA ASN A 259 -0.64 -20.23 -9.00
C ASN A 259 -1.55 -19.96 -7.77
N PRO A 260 -2.80 -20.46 -7.74
CA PRO A 260 -3.81 -20.04 -6.75
C PRO A 260 -3.38 -20.18 -5.29
N ASN A 261 -2.57 -21.20 -4.95
CA ASN A 261 -2.05 -21.37 -3.60
C ASN A 261 -1.23 -20.15 -3.12
N MET A 262 -0.56 -19.45 -4.05
CA MET A 262 0.23 -18.26 -3.74
C MET A 262 -0.64 -17.06 -3.38
N ILE A 263 -1.92 -17.02 -3.77
CA ILE A 263 -2.88 -15.99 -3.34
C ILE A 263 -3.06 -16.06 -1.83
N TYR A 264 -3.30 -17.26 -1.31
CA TYR A 264 -3.54 -17.48 0.12
C TYR A 264 -2.24 -17.39 0.93
N LEU A 265 -1.10 -17.79 0.35
CA LEU A 265 0.20 -17.68 1.02
C LEU A 265 0.73 -16.24 1.07
N ASN A 266 0.47 -15.44 0.02
CA ASN A 266 0.98 -14.08 -0.12
C ASN A 266 -0.14 -13.05 -0.40
N PRO A 267 -1.16 -12.95 0.48
CA PRO A 267 -2.35 -12.14 0.24
C PRO A 267 -2.04 -10.65 0.08
N VAL A 268 -1.05 -10.13 0.81
CA VAL A 268 -0.61 -8.73 0.70
C VAL A 268 -0.06 -8.42 -0.70
N PHE A 269 0.74 -9.33 -1.26
CA PHE A 269 1.29 -9.16 -2.61
C PHE A 269 0.18 -9.28 -3.66
N PHE A 270 -0.76 -10.20 -3.49
CA PHE A 270 -1.92 -10.31 -4.37
C PHE A 270 -2.77 -9.04 -4.38
N LEU A 271 -3.12 -8.52 -3.20
CA LEU A 271 -3.92 -7.31 -3.04
C LEU A 271 -3.25 -6.09 -3.70
N LYS A 272 -1.95 -5.89 -3.45
CA LYS A 272 -1.17 -4.81 -4.08
C LYS A 272 -1.11 -4.93 -5.60
N GLY A 273 -0.89 -6.14 -6.13
CA GLY A 273 -0.84 -6.37 -7.57
C GLY A 273 -2.14 -5.99 -8.26
N ASN A 274 -3.28 -6.39 -7.68
CA ASN A 274 -4.59 -6.03 -8.21
C ASN A 274 -4.86 -4.52 -8.10
N HIS A 275 -4.45 -3.88 -7.00
CA HIS A 275 -4.56 -2.43 -6.85
C HIS A 275 -3.83 -1.68 -7.98
N TYR A 276 -2.56 -2.01 -8.23
CA TYR A 276 -1.79 -1.35 -9.28
C TYR A 276 -2.24 -1.72 -10.69
N LEU A 277 -2.79 -2.91 -10.91
CA LEU A 277 -3.47 -3.26 -12.17
C LEU A 277 -4.67 -2.35 -12.41
N LEU A 278 -5.52 -2.17 -11.40
CA LEU A 278 -6.67 -1.28 -11.49
C LEU A 278 -6.23 0.18 -11.67
N GLU A 279 -5.21 0.64 -10.96
CA GLU A 279 -4.64 1.98 -11.15
C GLU A 279 -4.11 2.17 -12.59
N SER A 280 -3.39 1.18 -13.13
CA SER A 280 -2.92 1.21 -14.52
C SER A 280 -4.09 1.28 -15.52
N LEU A 281 -5.15 0.50 -15.28
CA LEU A 281 -6.37 0.52 -16.10
C LEU A 281 -7.13 1.85 -15.98
N TYR A 282 -7.13 2.47 -14.80
CA TYR A 282 -7.69 3.80 -14.57
C TYR A 282 -6.92 4.88 -15.34
N MET A 283 -5.58 4.84 -15.31
CA MET A 283 -4.75 5.78 -16.07
C MET A 283 -4.92 5.62 -17.58
N LEU A 284 -5.10 4.39 -18.07
CA LEU A 284 -5.41 4.10 -19.47
C LEU A 284 -6.87 4.31 -19.87
N LYS A 285 -7.74 4.69 -18.92
CA LYS A 285 -9.20 4.82 -19.10
C LYS A 285 -9.86 3.55 -19.67
N TYR A 286 -9.30 2.37 -19.38
CA TYR A 286 -9.76 1.08 -19.90
C TYR A 286 -10.87 0.49 -18.99
N LYS A 287 -12.08 1.01 -19.18
CA LYS A 287 -13.24 0.72 -18.32
C LYS A 287 -13.65 -0.76 -18.28
N SER A 288 -13.74 -1.44 -19.42
CA SER A 288 -14.31 -2.80 -19.45
C SER A 288 -13.45 -3.78 -18.66
N LYS A 289 -12.12 -3.71 -18.82
CA LYS A 289 -11.15 -4.48 -18.04
C LYS A 289 -11.10 -4.04 -16.58
N PHE A 290 -11.20 -2.73 -16.29
CA PHE A 290 -11.23 -2.24 -14.90
C PHE A 290 -12.36 -2.91 -14.12
N LYS A 291 -13.59 -2.89 -14.67
CA LYS A 291 -14.75 -3.53 -14.03
C LYS A 291 -14.52 -5.03 -13.79
N LYS A 292 -14.02 -5.74 -14.82
CA LYS A 292 -13.72 -7.17 -14.74
C LYS A 292 -12.77 -7.50 -13.59
N TYR A 293 -11.63 -6.81 -13.51
CA TYR A 293 -10.61 -7.11 -12.50
C TYR A 293 -11.02 -6.64 -11.10
N LEU A 294 -11.82 -5.57 -10.98
CA LEU A 294 -12.36 -5.14 -9.68
C LEU A 294 -13.31 -6.21 -9.13
N SER A 295 -14.24 -6.70 -9.95
CA SER A 295 -15.15 -7.79 -9.54
C SER A 295 -14.40 -9.08 -9.22
N LEU A 296 -13.34 -9.41 -9.98
CA LEU A 296 -12.52 -10.59 -9.71
C LEU A 296 -11.77 -10.49 -8.37
N LEU A 297 -11.22 -9.30 -8.06
CA LEU A 297 -10.59 -9.03 -6.76
C LEU A 297 -11.60 -9.20 -5.61
N GLU A 298 -12.79 -8.59 -5.73
CA GLU A 298 -13.83 -8.69 -4.71
C GLU A 298 -14.29 -10.14 -4.48
N ASN A 299 -14.45 -10.91 -5.56
CA ASN A 299 -14.83 -12.32 -5.47
C ASN A 299 -13.73 -13.16 -4.83
N THR A 300 -12.45 -12.88 -5.13
CA THR A 300 -11.32 -13.62 -4.56
C THR A 300 -11.17 -13.34 -3.06
N ILE A 301 -11.39 -12.09 -2.61
CA ILE A 301 -11.33 -11.73 -1.18
C ILE A 301 -12.49 -12.37 -0.39
N LYS A 302 -13.62 -12.66 -1.04
CA LYS A 302 -14.78 -13.34 -0.42
C LYS A 302 -14.60 -14.85 -0.30
N ASP A 303 -13.58 -15.45 -0.93
CA ASP A 303 -13.29 -16.88 -0.80
C ASP A 303 -13.00 -17.19 0.69
N PRO A 304 -13.67 -18.20 1.30
CA PRO A 304 -13.41 -18.59 2.69
C PRO A 304 -11.96 -18.98 3.00
N ARG A 305 -11.17 -19.34 1.98
CA ARG A 305 -9.75 -19.65 2.10
C ARG A 305 -8.87 -18.40 2.14
N PHE A 306 -9.39 -17.24 1.75
CA PHE A 306 -8.63 -16.00 1.78
C PHE A 306 -8.28 -15.64 3.24
N PRO A 307 -7.00 -15.46 3.59
CA PRO A 307 -6.63 -15.28 5.00
C PRO A 307 -7.21 -14.01 5.59
N VAL A 308 -7.67 -14.09 6.84
CA VAL A 308 -8.26 -12.96 7.57
C VAL A 308 -7.35 -12.59 8.74
N ASN A 309 -6.86 -11.37 8.74
CA ASN A 309 -6.21 -10.71 9.88
C ASN A 309 -6.31 -9.18 9.71
N ASP A 310 -5.97 -8.42 10.74
CA ASP A 310 -6.15 -6.96 10.77
C ASP A 310 -5.42 -6.24 9.63
N ASN A 311 -4.21 -6.69 9.29
CA ASN A 311 -3.43 -6.12 8.19
C ASN A 311 -4.10 -6.39 6.83
N ILE A 312 -4.51 -7.63 6.57
CA ILE A 312 -5.18 -8.00 5.32
C ILE A 312 -6.54 -7.31 5.20
N ALA A 313 -7.30 -7.22 6.29
CA ALA A 313 -8.58 -6.53 6.32
C ALA A 313 -8.43 -5.05 5.96
N SER A 314 -7.44 -4.37 6.57
CA SER A 314 -7.15 -2.95 6.33
C SER A 314 -6.71 -2.70 4.88
N LEU A 315 -5.83 -3.55 4.33
CA LEU A 315 -5.39 -3.44 2.94
C LEU A 315 -6.50 -3.78 1.94
N SER A 316 -7.34 -4.77 2.23
CA SER A 316 -8.49 -5.13 1.39
C SER A 316 -9.48 -3.97 1.33
N PHE A 317 -9.80 -3.37 2.48
CA PHE A 317 -10.60 -2.16 2.55
C PHE A 317 -9.98 -1.04 1.70
N LEU A 318 -8.71 -0.71 1.94
CA LEU A 318 -8.02 0.37 1.25
C LEU A 318 -8.11 0.20 -0.27
N TYR A 319 -7.70 -0.96 -0.79
CA TYR A 319 -7.58 -1.16 -2.23
C TYR A 319 -8.92 -1.36 -2.93
N VAL A 320 -9.90 -2.03 -2.31
CA VAL A 320 -11.23 -2.21 -2.90
C VAL A 320 -11.97 -0.88 -2.96
N TYR A 321 -12.04 -0.13 -1.86
CA TYR A 321 -12.81 1.12 -1.83
C TYR A 321 -12.14 2.23 -2.63
N ASN A 322 -10.81 2.30 -2.65
CA ASN A 322 -10.10 3.24 -3.52
C ASN A 322 -10.47 3.00 -4.99
N ASN A 323 -10.52 1.74 -5.41
CA ASN A 323 -10.86 1.39 -6.79
C ASN A 323 -12.36 1.46 -7.12
N LYS A 324 -13.26 1.28 -6.14
CA LYS A 324 -14.69 1.59 -6.33
C LYS A 324 -14.91 3.07 -6.63
N LEU A 325 -14.26 3.96 -5.87
CA LEU A 325 -14.32 5.40 -6.13
C LEU A 325 -13.70 5.74 -7.50
N ASN A 326 -12.56 5.14 -7.86
CA ASN A 326 -11.95 5.33 -9.18
C ASN A 326 -12.87 4.91 -10.33
N TYR A 327 -13.61 3.82 -10.15
CA TYR A 327 -14.57 3.36 -11.16
C TYR A 327 -15.65 4.41 -11.43
N HIS A 328 -16.22 5.00 -10.38
CA HIS A 328 -17.22 6.05 -10.52
C HIS A 328 -16.66 7.34 -11.12
N ILE A 329 -15.45 7.73 -10.73
CA ILE A 329 -14.74 8.88 -11.32
C ILE A 329 -14.49 8.63 -12.82
N LEU A 330 -14.07 7.42 -13.18
CA LEU A 330 -13.82 7.01 -14.58
C LEU A 330 -15.09 7.03 -15.43
N GLU A 331 -16.23 6.63 -14.88
CA GLU A 331 -17.51 6.63 -15.58
C GLU A 331 -18.25 7.98 -15.57
N GLY A 332 -17.81 8.93 -14.74
CA GLY A 332 -18.56 10.16 -14.46
C GLY A 332 -19.84 9.91 -13.64
N THR A 333 -19.98 8.74 -13.00
CA THR A 333 -21.14 8.36 -12.17
C THR A 333 -20.97 8.85 -10.72
N PHE A 334 -20.70 10.15 -10.58
CA PHE A 334 -20.37 10.79 -9.31
C PHE A 334 -21.55 10.74 -8.32
N ALA A 335 -22.77 11.06 -8.77
CA ALA A 335 -23.98 11.03 -7.92
C ALA A 335 -24.25 9.64 -7.36
N GLU A 336 -24.07 8.61 -8.19
CA GLU A 336 -24.24 7.20 -7.80
C GLU A 336 -23.18 6.75 -6.78
N SER A 337 -22.07 7.48 -6.63
CA SER A 337 -20.95 7.11 -5.74
C SER A 337 -21.02 7.72 -4.35
N GLU A 338 -21.88 8.72 -4.12
CA GLU A 338 -21.89 9.49 -2.86
C GLU A 338 -22.14 8.62 -1.61
N TYR A 339 -22.91 7.53 -1.75
CA TYR A 339 -23.18 6.60 -0.64
C TYR A 339 -21.89 5.92 -0.12
N LEU A 340 -20.85 5.79 -0.96
CA LEU A 340 -19.58 5.19 -0.57
C LEU A 340 -18.82 6.08 0.41
N ILE A 341 -19.03 7.41 0.40
CA ILE A 341 -18.29 8.36 1.23
C ILE A 341 -18.52 8.10 2.73
N PRO A 342 -19.76 8.07 3.26
CA PRO A 342 -19.99 7.74 4.67
C PRO A 342 -19.55 6.32 5.02
N GLU A 343 -19.66 5.36 4.09
CA GLU A 343 -19.17 3.99 4.31
C GLU A 343 -17.64 3.95 4.51
N VAL A 344 -16.89 4.62 3.63
CA VAL A 344 -15.43 4.72 3.71
C VAL A 344 -15.01 5.47 4.98
N LEU A 345 -15.68 6.57 5.33
CA LEU A 345 -15.40 7.31 6.57
C LEU A 345 -15.59 6.43 7.82
N ASN A 346 -16.63 5.61 7.85
CA ASN A 346 -16.84 4.67 8.95
C ASN A 346 -15.76 3.60 9.00
N LYS A 347 -15.36 3.03 7.85
CA LYS A 347 -14.29 2.03 7.78
C LYS A 347 -12.90 2.61 8.12
N LEU A 348 -12.63 3.87 7.77
CA LEU A 348 -11.41 4.57 8.18
C LEU A 348 -11.27 4.62 9.70
N LYS A 349 -12.38 4.82 10.44
CA LYS A 349 -12.41 4.77 11.91
C LYS A 349 -12.14 3.38 12.48
N LEU A 350 -12.50 2.33 11.74
CA LEU A 350 -12.26 0.94 12.16
C LEU A 350 -10.80 0.51 11.91
N HIS A 351 -10.15 1.07 10.89
CA HIS A 351 -8.81 0.70 10.46
C HIS A 351 -7.72 1.73 10.81
N THR A 352 -8.05 2.74 11.64
CA THR A 352 -7.16 3.90 11.90
C THR A 352 -5.82 3.51 12.51
N ASP A 353 -5.77 2.40 13.24
CA ASP A 353 -4.54 1.90 13.88
C ASP A 353 -3.58 1.20 12.90
N HIS A 354 -4.05 0.89 11.70
CA HIS A 354 -3.31 0.15 10.67
C HIS A 354 -3.10 0.96 9.37
N LEU A 355 -3.67 2.15 9.28
CA LEU A 355 -3.56 3.03 8.12
C LEU A 355 -2.77 4.28 8.48
N ASP A 356 -1.82 4.65 7.62
CA ASP A 356 -1.16 5.93 7.74
C ASP A 356 -2.07 7.08 7.27
N GLU A 357 -1.74 8.31 7.68
CA GLU A 357 -2.49 9.52 7.28
C GLU A 357 -2.48 9.74 5.76
N HIS A 358 -1.47 9.24 5.05
CA HIS A 358 -1.35 9.42 3.61
C HIS A 358 -2.49 8.68 2.86
N HIS A 359 -2.81 7.45 3.27
CA HIS A 359 -3.95 6.73 2.68
C HIS A 359 -5.29 7.43 2.92
N GLU A 360 -5.46 8.07 4.08
CA GLU A 360 -6.65 8.87 4.37
C GLU A 360 -6.74 10.09 3.43
N MET A 361 -5.63 10.80 3.19
CA MET A 361 -5.59 11.94 2.28
C MET A 361 -5.97 11.55 0.84
N LEU A 362 -5.57 10.36 0.37
CA LEU A 362 -5.98 9.85 -0.94
C LEU A 362 -7.50 9.66 -1.05
N PHE A 363 -8.16 9.22 0.02
CA PHE A 363 -9.62 9.14 0.04
C PHE A 363 -10.26 10.53 0.04
N TYR A 364 -9.75 11.46 0.84
CA TYR A 364 -10.23 12.85 0.85
C TYR A 364 -10.13 13.51 -0.52
N TYR A 365 -9.05 13.25 -1.25
CA TYR A 365 -8.91 13.76 -2.61
C TYR A 365 -9.99 13.20 -3.54
N LYS A 366 -10.27 11.90 -3.46
CA LYS A 366 -11.34 11.27 -4.26
C LYS A 366 -12.72 11.77 -3.88
N PHE A 367 -12.99 11.99 -2.60
CA PHE A 367 -14.25 12.60 -2.15
C PHE A 367 -14.39 14.00 -2.74
N ALA A 368 -13.33 14.82 -2.69
CA ALA A 368 -13.32 16.13 -3.32
C ALA A 368 -13.59 16.05 -4.82
N SER A 369 -12.95 15.13 -5.55
CA SER A 369 -13.21 14.92 -6.98
C SER A 369 -14.66 14.52 -7.26
N ILE A 370 -15.27 13.68 -6.42
CA ILE A 370 -16.67 13.27 -6.55
C ILE A 370 -17.61 14.44 -6.32
N TYR A 371 -17.42 15.20 -5.23
CA TYR A 371 -18.22 16.38 -4.95
C TYR A 371 -18.06 17.46 -6.03
N PHE A 372 -16.84 17.66 -6.53
CA PHE A 372 -16.58 18.55 -7.68
C PHE A 372 -17.36 18.10 -8.93
N GLY A 373 -17.35 16.80 -9.24
CA GLY A 373 -18.10 16.21 -10.35
C GLY A 373 -19.62 16.34 -10.23
N ASN A 374 -20.13 16.49 -8.99
CA ASN A 374 -21.54 16.74 -8.68
C ASN A 374 -21.86 18.23 -8.45
N GLU A 375 -20.93 19.14 -8.74
CA GLU A 375 -21.11 20.60 -8.56
C GLU A 375 -21.36 21.01 -7.10
N LYS A 376 -21.00 20.13 -6.14
CA LYS A 376 -21.04 20.36 -4.69
C LYS A 376 -19.73 20.96 -4.21
N TYR A 377 -19.47 22.21 -4.61
CA TYR A 377 -18.15 22.83 -4.44
C TYR A 377 -17.78 23.11 -2.97
N ALA A 378 -18.75 23.35 -2.09
CA ALA A 378 -18.50 23.58 -0.67
C ALA A 378 -17.94 22.31 0.01
N GLU A 379 -18.54 21.16 -0.26
CA GLU A 379 -18.08 19.86 0.23
C GLU A 379 -16.74 19.46 -0.41
N CYS A 380 -16.54 19.78 -1.68
CA CYS A 380 -15.24 19.62 -2.34
C CYS A 380 -14.13 20.37 -1.59
N ILE A 381 -14.33 21.67 -1.33
CA ILE A 381 -13.38 22.52 -0.58
C ILE A 381 -13.15 21.94 0.82
N PHE A 382 -14.20 21.51 1.53
CA PHE A 382 -14.07 20.92 2.87
C PHE A 382 -13.09 19.73 2.90
N TYR A 383 -13.16 18.82 1.94
CA TYR A 383 -12.21 17.69 1.88
C TYR A 383 -10.82 18.09 1.41
N LEU A 384 -10.69 19.06 0.50
CA LEU A 384 -9.38 19.57 0.07
C LEU A 384 -8.65 20.30 1.21
N GLU A 385 -9.36 21.06 2.03
CA GLU A 385 -8.79 21.74 3.18
C GLU A 385 -8.22 20.76 4.21
N LYS A 386 -8.81 19.56 4.36
CA LYS A 386 -8.23 18.50 5.21
C LYS A 386 -6.85 18.06 4.74
N ILE A 387 -6.62 18.02 3.42
CA ILE A 387 -5.32 17.70 2.83
C ILE A 387 -4.37 18.88 2.99
N ILE A 388 -4.82 20.08 2.60
CA ILE A 388 -4.03 21.30 2.54
C ILE A 388 -3.52 21.74 3.91
N ASN A 389 -4.33 21.52 4.96
CA ASN A 389 -4.01 21.93 6.34
C ASN A 389 -3.27 20.84 7.12
N ASN A 390 -3.04 19.65 6.54
CA ASN A 390 -2.27 18.60 7.21
C ASN A 390 -0.77 18.94 7.20
N LYS A 391 -0.21 19.23 8.38
CA LYS A 391 1.21 19.56 8.58
C LYS A 391 2.12 18.33 8.69
N ASN A 392 1.56 17.14 8.92
CA ASN A 392 2.31 15.89 9.09
C ASN A 392 2.62 15.22 7.75
N LEU A 393 1.95 15.63 6.66
CA LEU A 393 2.12 15.04 5.35
C LEU A 393 3.44 15.56 4.74
N SER A 394 4.50 14.75 4.86
CA SER A 394 5.82 15.01 4.27
C SER A 394 6.11 14.18 3.01
N MET A 395 5.22 13.24 2.68
CA MET A 395 5.31 12.35 1.51
C MET A 395 4.23 12.74 0.48
N ARG A 396 4.51 12.56 -0.82
CA ARG A 396 3.62 12.94 -1.94
C ARG A 396 3.28 14.43 -2.01
N GLU A 397 4.32 15.25 -2.20
CA GLU A 397 4.20 16.70 -2.39
C GLU A 397 3.24 17.07 -3.54
N ASP A 398 3.19 16.24 -4.59
CA ASP A 398 2.30 16.40 -5.74
C ASP A 398 0.81 16.42 -5.35
N LEU A 399 0.37 15.53 -4.44
CA LEU A 399 -1.01 15.49 -3.98
C LEU A 399 -1.43 16.81 -3.32
N MET A 400 -0.53 17.43 -2.54
CA MET A 400 -0.79 18.74 -1.94
C MET A 400 -0.91 19.84 -3.00
N CYS A 401 -0.01 19.83 -3.98
CA CYS A 401 -0.01 20.79 -5.08
C CYS A 401 -1.35 20.73 -5.84
N PHE A 402 -1.76 19.53 -6.25
CA PHE A 402 -3.01 19.34 -6.99
C PHE A 402 -4.27 19.53 -6.13
N ALA A 403 -4.22 19.26 -4.83
CA ALA A 403 -5.31 19.62 -3.93
C ALA A 403 -5.53 21.13 -3.85
N ARG A 404 -4.46 21.93 -3.77
CA ARG A 404 -4.55 23.40 -3.80
C ARG A 404 -5.10 23.93 -5.12
N ILE A 405 -4.64 23.38 -6.23
CA ILE A 405 -5.13 23.76 -7.57
C ILE A 405 -6.63 23.47 -7.72
N LEU A 406 -7.07 22.27 -7.35
CA LEU A 406 -8.49 21.93 -7.39
C LEU A 406 -9.30 22.81 -6.43
N CYS A 407 -8.72 23.18 -5.27
CA CYS A 407 -9.37 24.07 -4.31
C CYS A 407 -9.58 25.48 -4.90
N LEU A 408 -8.59 26.00 -5.64
CA LEU A 408 -8.73 27.28 -6.35
C LEU A 408 -9.86 27.25 -7.37
N ILE A 409 -9.94 26.18 -8.17
CA ILE A 409 -11.01 26.02 -9.16
C ILE A 409 -12.37 25.88 -8.48
N ALA A 410 -12.47 25.10 -7.39
CA ALA A 410 -13.71 24.98 -6.63
C ALA A 410 -14.15 26.30 -5.97
N HIS A 411 -13.21 27.14 -5.52
CA HIS A 411 -13.53 28.49 -5.03
C HIS A 411 -14.07 29.41 -6.13
N TYR A 412 -13.47 29.34 -7.32
CA TYR A 412 -13.97 30.05 -8.49
C TYR A 412 -15.41 29.64 -8.81
N GLU A 413 -15.68 28.34 -8.86
CA GLU A 413 -17.02 27.81 -9.12
C GLU A 413 -18.07 28.21 -8.08
N LEU A 414 -17.65 28.36 -6.82
CA LEU A 414 -18.54 28.79 -5.74
C LEU A 414 -18.86 30.30 -5.79
N GLY A 415 -18.19 31.09 -6.65
CA GLY A 415 -18.37 32.54 -6.74
C GLY A 415 -17.92 33.33 -5.52
N LYS A 416 -16.98 32.78 -4.72
CA LYS A 416 -16.43 33.44 -3.51
C LYS A 416 -15.15 34.22 -3.82
N ASP A 417 -15.27 35.29 -4.59
CA ASP A 417 -14.15 36.05 -5.14
C ASP A 417 -13.22 36.67 -4.07
N TYR A 418 -13.76 37.04 -2.92
CA TYR A 418 -13.02 37.73 -1.85
C TYR A 418 -11.80 36.94 -1.33
N TYR A 419 -11.86 35.61 -1.32
CA TYR A 419 -10.76 34.76 -0.84
C TYR A 419 -9.82 34.30 -1.96
N LEU A 420 -10.22 34.44 -3.23
CA LEU A 420 -9.51 33.82 -4.35
C LEU A 420 -8.13 34.43 -4.56
N GLU A 421 -7.97 35.75 -4.46
CA GLU A 421 -6.68 36.42 -4.65
C GLU A 421 -5.63 36.01 -3.62
N ASN A 422 -6.01 35.97 -2.33
CA ASN A 422 -5.10 35.53 -1.27
C ASN A 422 -4.75 34.04 -1.42
N GLN A 423 -5.73 33.20 -1.76
CA GLN A 423 -5.49 31.77 -2.00
C GLN A 423 -4.60 31.52 -3.22
N LEU A 424 -4.75 32.31 -4.29
CA LEU A 424 -3.87 32.26 -5.48
C LEU A 424 -2.43 32.57 -5.09
N LYS A 425 -2.20 33.65 -4.34
CA LYS A 425 -0.86 34.04 -3.88
C LYS A 425 -0.22 32.97 -2.99
N ASN A 426 -1.00 32.39 -2.08
CA ASN A 426 -0.51 31.33 -1.20
C ASN A 426 -0.21 30.04 -1.96
N THR A 427 -1.06 29.66 -2.90
CA THR A 427 -0.85 28.48 -3.76
C THR A 427 0.37 28.66 -4.66
N TYR A 428 0.51 29.81 -5.31
CA TYR A 428 1.67 30.13 -6.14
C TYR A 428 3.00 30.01 -5.37
N LYS A 429 3.08 30.61 -4.17
CA LYS A 429 4.25 30.48 -3.29
C LYS A 429 4.53 29.03 -2.89
N PHE A 430 3.47 28.25 -2.61
CA PHE A 430 3.60 26.85 -2.23
C PHE A 430 4.15 26.00 -3.38
N LEU A 431 3.64 26.16 -4.60
CA LEU A 431 4.12 25.43 -5.78
C LEU A 431 5.58 25.71 -6.10
N ILE A 432 6.03 26.97 -5.92
CA ILE A 432 7.46 27.32 -6.06
C ILE A 432 8.29 26.58 -5.00
N LYS A 433 7.84 26.61 -3.74
CA LYS A 433 8.56 25.94 -2.63
C LYS A 433 8.72 24.45 -2.88
N MET A 434 7.73 23.80 -3.49
CA MET A 434 7.73 22.35 -3.78
C MET A 434 8.37 22.00 -5.13
N ASN A 435 8.94 22.98 -5.85
CA ASN A 435 9.47 22.78 -7.20
C ASN A 435 8.46 22.07 -8.13
N ASP A 436 7.20 22.53 -8.09
CA ASP A 436 6.06 21.91 -8.80
C ASP A 436 5.22 22.95 -9.56
N LEU A 437 5.80 24.12 -9.86
CA LEU A 437 5.21 25.17 -10.68
C LEU A 437 5.55 24.95 -12.16
N HIS A 438 4.90 23.97 -12.80
CA HIS A 438 5.07 23.66 -14.22
C HIS A 438 4.07 24.41 -15.10
N GLU A 439 4.13 24.20 -16.43
CA GLU A 439 3.38 25.02 -17.38
C GLU A 439 1.86 24.92 -17.17
N VAL A 440 1.34 23.71 -16.89
CA VAL A 440 -0.09 23.55 -16.60
C VAL A 440 -0.51 24.39 -15.37
N GLN A 441 0.27 24.35 -14.28
CA GLN A 441 -0.04 25.13 -13.07
C GLN A 441 0.07 26.63 -13.31
N LYS A 442 1.07 27.08 -14.08
CA LYS A 442 1.23 28.49 -14.45
C LYS A 442 0.04 28.98 -15.26
N GLU A 443 -0.43 28.20 -16.22
CA GLU A 443 -1.59 28.54 -17.04
C GLU A 443 -2.88 28.61 -16.21
N ILE A 444 -3.09 27.69 -15.26
CA ILE A 444 -4.23 27.77 -14.32
C ILE A 444 -4.17 29.06 -13.49
N ILE A 445 -3.01 29.35 -12.88
CA ILE A 445 -2.86 30.54 -12.02
C ILE A 445 -2.99 31.82 -12.83
N ARG A 446 -2.42 31.87 -14.04
CA ARG A 446 -2.53 33.00 -14.96
C ARG A 446 -3.99 33.23 -15.35
N PHE A 447 -4.70 32.17 -15.72
CA PHE A 447 -6.13 32.24 -16.05
C PHE A 447 -6.93 32.80 -14.87
N LEU A 448 -6.79 32.20 -13.68
CA LEU A 448 -7.53 32.61 -12.49
C LEU A 448 -7.22 34.04 -12.05
N LYS A 449 -5.98 34.50 -12.23
CA LYS A 449 -5.58 35.89 -11.93
C LYS A 449 -6.23 36.90 -12.88
N ASN A 450 -6.45 36.52 -14.14
CA ASN A 450 -6.98 37.42 -15.17
C ASN A 450 -8.52 37.43 -15.19
N LEU A 451 -9.20 36.54 -14.49
CA LEU A 451 -10.66 36.43 -14.45
C LEU A 451 -11.37 37.75 -14.13
N ASN A 452 -10.90 38.50 -13.13
CA ASN A 452 -11.50 39.77 -12.72
C ASN A 452 -11.43 40.86 -13.80
N SER A 453 -10.54 40.69 -14.78
CA SER A 453 -10.33 41.63 -15.89
C SER A 453 -11.06 41.20 -17.18
N ILE A 454 -11.71 40.04 -17.19
CA ILE A 454 -12.40 39.50 -18.37
C ILE A 454 -13.88 39.86 -18.31
N TYR A 455 -14.40 40.46 -19.38
CA TYR A 455 -15.82 40.74 -19.51
C TYR A 455 -16.62 39.42 -19.58
N PRO A 456 -17.83 39.34 -18.99
CA PRO A 456 -18.67 38.13 -19.03
C PRO A 456 -18.93 37.60 -20.45
N THR A 457 -18.97 38.47 -21.46
CA THR A 457 -19.15 38.11 -22.87
C THR A 457 -17.93 37.42 -23.49
N ASP A 458 -16.73 37.62 -22.93
CA ASP A 458 -15.47 37.08 -23.44
C ASP A 458 -14.98 35.86 -22.64
N ILE A 459 -15.54 35.58 -21.47
CA ILE A 459 -15.15 34.43 -20.62
C ILE A 459 -15.14 33.10 -21.38
N LYS A 460 -16.16 32.88 -22.22
CA LYS A 460 -16.27 31.66 -23.04
C LYS A 460 -15.13 31.54 -24.05
N LYS A 461 -14.68 32.67 -24.63
CA LYS A 461 -13.53 32.69 -25.54
C LYS A 461 -12.24 32.34 -24.80
N GLU A 462 -12.08 32.82 -23.57
CA GLU A 462 -10.92 32.50 -22.73
C GLU A 462 -10.90 31.02 -22.32
N PHE A 463 -12.05 30.41 -21.99
CA PHE A 463 -12.14 28.97 -21.77
C PHE A 463 -11.74 28.15 -23.01
N ILE A 464 -12.16 28.58 -24.21
CA ILE A 464 -11.77 27.92 -25.46
C ILE A 464 -10.25 27.99 -25.68
N LYS A 465 -9.62 29.17 -25.45
CA LYS A 465 -8.18 29.34 -25.54
C LYS A 465 -7.43 28.46 -24.54
N MET A 466 -7.88 28.44 -23.29
CA MET A 466 -7.27 27.63 -22.22
C MET A 466 -7.38 26.13 -22.54
N ARG A 467 -8.54 25.68 -23.05
CA ARG A 467 -8.74 24.28 -23.46
C ARG A 467 -7.76 23.89 -24.58
N ALA A 468 -7.62 24.74 -25.60
CA ALA A 468 -6.68 24.48 -26.69
C ALA A 468 -5.23 24.36 -26.18
N ARG A 469 -4.82 25.25 -25.28
CA ARG A 469 -3.51 25.20 -24.64
C ARG A 469 -3.30 23.93 -23.81
N PHE A 470 -4.31 23.47 -23.08
CA PHE A 470 -4.22 22.23 -22.31
C PHE A 470 -4.16 20.97 -23.16
N ILE A 471 -4.87 20.92 -24.29
CA ILE A 471 -4.75 19.81 -25.25
C ILE A 471 -3.33 19.76 -25.84
N GLU A 472 -2.66 20.90 -26.01
CA GLU A 472 -1.25 20.95 -26.41
C GLU A 472 -0.33 20.43 -25.29
N LEU A 473 -0.51 20.93 -24.06
CA LEU A 473 0.29 20.51 -22.89
C LEU A 473 0.09 19.04 -22.51
N GLU A 474 -1.09 18.47 -22.74
CA GLU A 474 -1.35 17.04 -22.51
C GLU A 474 -0.47 16.13 -23.39
N LYS A 475 0.00 16.63 -24.55
CA LYS A 475 0.92 15.90 -25.43
C LYS A 475 2.37 15.98 -24.98
N ASN A 476 2.70 16.90 -24.08
CA ASN A 476 4.05 17.02 -23.54
C ASN A 476 4.30 15.94 -22.48
N THR A 477 5.43 15.23 -22.61
CA THR A 477 5.82 14.08 -21.79
C THR A 477 5.76 14.35 -20.28
N TYR A 478 6.13 15.55 -19.83
CA TYR A 478 6.22 15.89 -18.41
C TYR A 478 4.97 16.63 -17.89
N GLU A 479 4.33 17.43 -18.74
CA GLU A 479 3.14 18.20 -18.38
C GLU A 479 1.87 17.33 -18.31
N LYS A 480 1.82 16.22 -19.07
CA LYS A 480 0.68 15.28 -19.06
C LYS A 480 0.31 14.77 -17.66
N ARG A 481 1.25 14.78 -16.71
CA ARG A 481 1.03 14.35 -15.33
C ARG A 481 -0.05 15.15 -14.59
N ALA A 482 -0.21 16.43 -14.93
CA ALA A 482 -1.19 17.29 -14.26
C ALA A 482 -2.62 16.81 -14.51
N PHE A 483 -2.87 16.24 -15.69
CA PHE A 483 -4.16 15.71 -16.10
C PHE A 483 -4.51 14.36 -15.44
N LEU A 484 -3.55 13.72 -14.74
CA LEU A 484 -3.81 12.50 -13.97
C LEU A 484 -4.58 12.77 -12.68
N TYR A 485 -4.40 13.96 -12.12
CA TYR A 485 -5.00 14.38 -10.85
C TYR A 485 -6.34 15.08 -11.05
N LEU A 486 -6.47 15.87 -12.12
CA LEU A 486 -7.66 16.64 -12.41
C LEU A 486 -7.98 16.58 -13.90
N ASP A 487 -9.21 16.15 -14.23
CA ASP A 487 -9.73 16.24 -15.60
C ASP A 487 -10.21 17.67 -15.90
N ILE A 488 -9.24 18.59 -15.94
CA ILE A 488 -9.48 20.01 -16.15
C ILE A 488 -10.00 20.30 -17.56
N ILE A 489 -9.70 19.42 -18.52
CA ILE A 489 -10.21 19.53 -19.90
C ILE A 489 -11.72 19.29 -19.92
N SER A 490 -12.21 18.22 -19.26
CA SER A 490 -13.66 17.99 -19.14
C SER A 490 -14.37 19.11 -18.36
N TRP A 491 -13.71 19.69 -17.35
CA TRP A 491 -14.24 20.88 -16.68
C TRP A 491 -14.37 22.08 -17.63
N LEU A 492 -13.34 22.40 -18.43
CA LEU A 492 -13.41 23.49 -19.41
C LEU A 492 -14.50 23.26 -20.46
N GLU A 493 -14.64 22.03 -20.96
CA GLU A 493 -15.70 21.67 -21.90
C GLU A 493 -17.09 21.88 -21.31
N SER A 494 -17.28 21.50 -20.04
CA SER A 494 -18.54 21.76 -19.32
C SER A 494 -18.91 23.24 -19.30
N LYS A 495 -17.92 24.14 -19.16
CA LYS A 495 -18.12 25.59 -19.20
C LYS A 495 -18.35 26.15 -20.60
N ILE A 496 -17.70 25.59 -21.60
CA ILE A 496 -17.89 26.00 -23.00
C ILE A 496 -19.27 25.59 -23.50
N GLU A 497 -19.71 24.37 -23.18
CA GLU A 497 -20.98 23.79 -23.61
C GLU A 497 -22.16 24.17 -22.71
N ASN A 498 -21.91 24.72 -21.52
CA ASN A 498 -22.91 25.00 -20.50
C ASN A 498 -23.70 23.75 -20.09
N ARG A 499 -22.98 22.67 -19.78
CA ARG A 499 -23.50 21.37 -19.35
C ARG A 499 -22.78 20.91 -18.08
N LYS A 500 -23.33 19.92 -17.38
CA LYS A 500 -22.68 19.36 -16.20
C LYS A 500 -21.40 18.62 -16.60
N ILE A 501 -20.36 18.75 -15.78
CA ILE A 501 -19.10 18.01 -15.98
C ILE A 501 -19.30 16.49 -16.01
N SER A 502 -20.24 15.99 -15.21
CA SER A 502 -20.61 14.57 -15.17
C SER A 502 -21.12 14.05 -16.51
N ASP A 503 -21.88 14.86 -17.25
CA ASP A 503 -22.40 14.48 -18.57
C ASP A 503 -21.27 14.38 -19.61
N ILE A 504 -20.33 15.34 -19.60
CA ILE A 504 -19.15 15.34 -20.47
C ILE A 504 -18.29 14.10 -20.23
N ILE A 505 -18.02 13.77 -18.96
CA ILE A 505 -17.21 12.59 -18.61
C ILE A 505 -17.95 11.30 -18.98
N LYS A 506 -19.26 11.21 -18.75
CA LYS A 506 -20.10 10.07 -19.18
C LYS A 506 -20.06 9.87 -20.69
N GLU A 507 -20.09 10.94 -21.49
CA GLU A 507 -19.98 10.87 -22.95
C GLU A 507 -18.59 10.39 -23.39
N LYS A 508 -17.51 10.96 -22.84
CA LYS A 508 -16.14 10.52 -23.12
C LYS A 508 -15.92 9.05 -22.76
N ALA A 509 -16.43 8.61 -21.61
CA ALA A 509 -16.35 7.22 -21.17
C ALA A 509 -17.08 6.25 -22.12
N LYS A 510 -18.15 6.69 -22.79
CA LYS A 510 -18.85 5.91 -23.83
C LYS A 510 -18.08 5.86 -25.16
N LEU A 511 -17.35 6.91 -25.51
CA LEU A 511 -16.54 6.96 -26.73
C LEU A 511 -15.24 6.14 -26.61
N ILE A 512 -14.64 6.14 -25.41
CA ILE A 512 -13.38 5.45 -25.11
C ILE A 512 -13.62 3.95 -24.84
N ASN A 513 -14.84 3.43 -25.05
CA ASN A 513 -15.31 2.10 -24.62
C ASN A 513 -14.46 0.94 -25.21
N ARG A 514 -13.31 0.73 -24.57
CA ARG A 514 -12.35 -0.35 -24.73
C ARG A 514 -12.44 -1.23 -23.50
#